data_AF-A0A8B7T5H9-F1
#
_entry.id   AF-A0A8B7T5H9-F1
#
_cell.length_a   1.000
_cell.length_b   1.000
_cell.length_c   1.000
_cell.angle_alpha   90.00
_cell.angle_beta   90.00
_cell.angle_gamma   90.00
#
_symmetry.space_group_name_H-M   'P 1'
#
loop_
_entity.id
_entity.type
_entity.pdbx_description
1 polymer ?
#
loop_
_entity_poly.entity_id
_entity_poly.type
_entity_poly.pdbx_seq_one_letter_code
_entity_poly.pdbx_strand_id
1 'polypeptide(L)'
;MASKRGAWSVSERHQKLVEKNYRTKLRVEALKKIENQIRDQMMWNENDDRAERKRFLRLLQNEQFELDMEEAIQKAEENKRLRELQLEQEEKLAVELAKLKHESLKDEKMRQQVRENSLELRELEKKLKAAYMNKERAAQIAEKDAIKYEQMKRDAEIAKTMMEEHERMIKEENAAEDRRNKLKVQYCLDLEKQLEEEEKKKQEAYEQLLKEKLMIDEIVRKIYEEDQLERQQKLEKMNVTRRYIEEFQKEQALWRKKKREEMEEENRKIIEFANMQQQREEYRMAKVQENEEKRLQLQNMLTQKLEEMLRQREDLEQVRQELYQEEQAEIHDRKLKEEAEEKLRKQKELKQDFIEQMALKELVLQAAKEEEEIFRKAMLAKLAEDDRIELMNAQKQRMKQLEHKRAVEKLIEERRNQFLAAKQHELEEWQLQQRKQGCINAIVEEERLKLLKEHAVKLLGYLPKGVFKKEDDIDMLGEEFRKAYQKRSEICEEK
;
A
#
# COMPACT_ATOMS: atom_id res chain seq x y z
N MET A 1 66.39 86.28 122.90
CA MET A 1 67.49 86.96 122.15
C MET A 1 67.02 88.37 121.75
N ALA A 2 67.91 89.31 121.39
CA ALA A 2 67.57 90.74 121.12
C ALA A 2 68.64 91.48 120.26
N SER A 3 68.29 92.63 119.61
CA SER A 3 69.21 93.67 119.02
C SER A 3 68.47 94.98 118.58
N LYS A 4 69.14 96.04 118.04
CA LYS A 4 68.60 97.46 117.85
C LYS A 4 69.04 98.25 116.55
N ARG A 5 68.33 99.34 116.11
CA ARG A 5 68.58 100.26 114.90
C ARG A 5 68.02 101.73 115.00
N GLY A 6 68.08 102.60 113.94
CA GLY A 6 67.69 104.06 113.88
C GLY A 6 67.21 104.67 112.50
N ALA A 7 67.08 106.02 112.32
CA ALA A 7 66.35 106.74 111.21
C ALA A 7 66.90 108.15 110.71
N TRP A 8 66.21 108.91 109.79
CA TRP A 8 66.71 110.16 109.10
C TRP A 8 65.69 111.34 108.74
N SER A 9 65.80 112.06 107.57
CA SER A 9 65.44 113.52 107.33
C SER A 9 64.32 113.92 106.27
N VAL A 10 64.25 115.18 105.72
CA VAL A 10 63.01 116.04 105.86
C VAL A 10 62.29 116.94 104.74
N SER A 11 62.81 117.58 103.66
CA SER A 11 62.21 118.88 103.11
C SER A 11 61.76 119.05 101.60
N GLU A 12 62.42 119.94 100.80
CA GLU A 12 62.35 120.17 99.33
C GLU A 12 60.98 120.60 98.72
N ARG A 13 60.73 121.86 98.29
CA ARG A 13 59.34 122.34 98.00
C ARG A 13 58.95 122.77 96.57
N HIS A 14 59.31 123.96 96.05
CA HIS A 14 58.65 124.49 94.83
C HIS A 14 58.83 123.62 93.57
N GLN A 15 60.00 122.98 93.39
CA GLN A 15 60.25 122.05 92.29
C GLN A 15 59.15 120.95 92.20
N LYS A 16 58.58 120.52 93.35
CA LYS A 16 57.46 119.56 93.40
C LYS A 16 56.21 120.00 92.63
N LEU A 17 56.01 121.29 92.31
CA LEU A 17 54.80 121.80 91.64
C LEU A 17 54.90 121.78 90.09
N VAL A 18 56.02 122.22 89.50
CA VAL A 18 56.22 122.07 88.05
C VAL A 18 56.36 120.59 87.69
N GLU A 19 57.05 119.81 88.53
CA GLU A 19 56.98 118.35 88.48
C GLU A 19 55.54 117.84 88.51
N LYS A 20 54.64 118.41 89.33
CA LYS A 20 53.24 117.96 89.47
C LYS A 20 52.48 118.00 88.14
N ASN A 21 52.65 119.06 87.36
CA ASN A 21 51.95 119.23 86.07
C ASN A 21 52.63 118.44 84.93
N TYR A 22 53.95 118.31 84.95
CA TYR A 22 54.65 117.40 84.02
C TYR A 22 54.27 115.94 84.29
N ARG A 23 54.17 115.54 85.57
CA ARG A 23 53.65 114.25 86.03
C ARG A 23 52.19 114.00 85.63
N THR A 24 51.31 115.01 85.56
CA THR A 24 49.92 114.79 85.10
C THR A 24 49.80 114.61 83.59
N LYS A 25 50.61 115.30 82.76
CA LYS A 25 50.63 115.04 81.32
C LYS A 25 51.16 113.63 81.00
N LEU A 26 52.29 113.25 81.63
CA LEU A 26 52.84 111.89 81.54
C LEU A 26 51.85 110.82 82.04
N ARG A 27 51.04 111.11 83.07
CA ARG A 27 49.94 110.23 83.51
C ARG A 27 48.87 110.04 82.42
N VAL A 28 48.46 111.08 81.71
CA VAL A 28 47.41 110.95 80.66
C VAL A 28 47.93 110.17 79.44
N GLU A 29 49.19 110.38 79.05
CA GLU A 29 49.81 109.58 77.97
C GLU A 29 50.05 108.12 78.40
N ALA A 30 50.43 107.89 79.66
CA ALA A 30 50.47 106.53 80.22
C ALA A 30 49.08 105.89 80.25
N LEU A 31 48.03 106.61 80.66
CA LEU A 31 46.65 106.12 80.65
C LEU A 31 46.18 105.75 79.24
N LYS A 32 46.50 106.53 78.20
CA LYS A 32 46.17 106.16 76.81
C LYS A 32 46.96 104.95 76.29
N LYS A 33 48.23 104.80 76.70
CA LYS A 33 49.01 103.59 76.41
C LYS A 33 48.40 102.37 77.10
N ILE A 34 47.97 102.51 78.36
CA ILE A 34 47.26 101.48 79.12
C ILE A 34 45.90 101.15 78.48
N GLU A 35 45.13 102.14 78.04
CA GLU A 35 43.84 101.93 77.37
C GLU A 35 43.99 101.14 76.06
N ASN A 36 44.97 101.50 75.23
CA ASN A 36 45.27 100.75 74.01
C ASN A 36 45.77 99.34 74.35
N GLN A 37 46.67 99.19 75.33
CA GLN A 37 47.14 97.87 75.79
C GLN A 37 45.99 96.98 76.30
N ILE A 38 45.02 97.55 77.03
CA ILE A 38 43.82 96.84 77.48
C ILE A 38 42.95 96.45 76.29
N ARG A 39 42.77 97.33 75.30
CA ARG A 39 41.97 97.05 74.10
C ARG A 39 42.62 95.97 73.22
N ASP A 40 43.94 96.02 73.06
CA ASP A 40 44.71 94.99 72.37
C ASP A 40 44.61 93.67 73.14
N GLN A 41 44.77 93.68 74.48
CA GLN A 41 44.58 92.49 75.33
C GLN A 41 43.16 91.91 75.22
N MET A 42 42.12 92.74 75.16
CA MET A 42 40.74 92.28 74.90
C MET A 42 40.61 91.61 73.53
N MET A 43 41.20 92.20 72.49
CA MET A 43 41.21 91.61 71.14
C MET A 43 42.05 90.32 71.05
N TRP A 44 43.14 90.20 71.80
CA TRP A 44 43.91 88.96 71.93
C TRP A 44 43.08 87.89 72.64
N ASN A 45 42.54 88.20 73.82
CA ASN A 45 41.68 87.29 74.58
C ASN A 45 40.47 86.84 73.74
N GLU A 46 39.80 87.73 73.00
CA GLU A 46 38.71 87.35 72.10
C GLU A 46 39.15 86.43 70.95
N ASN A 47 40.35 86.63 70.41
CA ASN A 47 40.88 85.76 69.36
C ASN A 47 41.34 84.41 69.90
N ASP A 48 41.88 84.36 71.11
CA ASP A 48 42.20 83.12 71.81
C ASP A 48 40.92 82.37 72.21
N ASP A 49 39.89 83.03 72.75
CA ASP A 49 38.54 82.48 72.96
C ASP A 49 37.98 81.84 71.67
N ARG A 50 38.10 82.54 70.53
CA ARG A 50 37.67 82.04 69.22
C ARG A 50 38.55 80.88 68.74
N ALA A 51 39.84 80.88 69.07
CA ALA A 51 40.77 79.80 68.74
C ALA A 51 40.50 78.56 69.60
N GLU A 52 40.21 78.71 70.89
CA GLU A 52 39.82 77.64 71.82
C GLU A 52 38.47 77.04 71.43
N ARG A 53 37.45 77.85 71.15
CA ARG A 53 36.17 77.35 70.60
C ARG A 53 36.38 76.56 69.30
N LYS A 54 37.30 77.01 68.42
CA LYS A 54 37.71 76.26 67.22
C LYS A 54 38.58 75.04 67.50
N ARG A 55 39.28 74.94 68.64
CA ARG A 55 39.99 73.72 69.08
C ARG A 55 38.96 72.72 69.61
N PHE A 56 38.09 73.14 70.51
CA PHE A 56 36.99 72.35 71.07
C PHE A 56 36.07 71.78 69.99
N LEU A 57 35.62 72.59 69.02
CA LEU A 57 34.81 72.10 67.90
C LEU A 57 35.55 71.08 67.02
N ARG A 58 36.88 71.16 66.91
CA ARG A 58 37.68 70.15 66.19
C ARG A 58 37.92 68.88 67.01
N LEU A 59 38.03 68.99 68.33
CA LEU A 59 38.05 67.82 69.22
C LEU A 59 36.71 67.08 69.13
N LEU A 60 35.58 67.79 69.28
CA LEU A 60 34.24 67.22 69.15
C LEU A 60 34.00 66.61 67.75
N GLN A 61 34.49 67.25 66.68
CA GLN A 61 34.41 66.70 65.33
C GLN A 61 35.29 65.46 65.13
N ASN A 62 36.47 65.41 65.76
CA ASN A 62 37.32 64.21 65.75
C ASN A 62 36.68 63.08 66.54
N GLU A 63 36.16 63.34 67.75
CA GLU A 63 35.43 62.38 68.60
C GLU A 63 34.21 61.82 67.86
N GLN A 64 33.45 62.66 67.16
CA GLN A 64 32.34 62.23 66.30
C GLN A 64 32.82 61.36 65.13
N PHE A 65 33.92 61.73 64.46
CA PHE A 65 34.49 60.94 63.37
C PHE A 65 35.08 59.61 63.84
N GLU A 66 35.67 59.56 65.04
CA GLU A 66 36.15 58.34 65.68
C GLU A 66 34.98 57.41 66.04
N LEU A 67 33.88 57.94 66.59
CA LEU A 67 32.64 57.18 66.83
C LEU A 67 31.99 56.68 65.53
N ASP A 68 31.86 57.53 64.50
CA ASP A 68 31.36 57.13 63.17
C ASP A 68 32.24 56.02 62.54
N MET A 69 33.56 56.09 62.74
CA MET A 69 34.51 55.09 62.27
C MET A 69 34.38 53.77 63.05
N GLU A 70 34.27 53.82 64.38
CA GLU A 70 34.04 52.64 65.22
C GLU A 70 32.70 51.98 64.89
N GLU A 71 31.62 52.74 64.73
CA GLU A 71 30.33 52.23 64.27
C GLU A 71 30.44 51.61 62.86
N ALA A 72 31.19 52.23 61.94
CA ALA A 72 31.40 51.68 60.60
C ALA A 72 32.21 50.37 60.62
N ILE A 73 33.22 50.25 61.50
CA ILE A 73 34.00 49.03 61.71
C ILE A 73 33.12 47.94 62.32
N GLN A 74 32.36 48.24 63.38
CA GLN A 74 31.44 47.29 64.01
C GLN A 74 30.40 46.78 63.01
N LYS A 75 29.73 47.68 62.27
CA LYS A 75 28.77 47.31 61.20
C LYS A 75 29.45 46.51 60.09
N ALA A 76 30.71 46.80 59.75
CA ALA A 76 31.45 46.01 58.76
C ALA A 76 31.82 44.60 59.26
N GLU A 77 32.12 44.43 60.55
CA GLU A 77 32.30 43.11 61.16
C GLU A 77 31.00 42.32 61.27
N GLU A 78 29.91 42.95 61.69
CA GLU A 78 28.58 42.33 61.69
C GLU A 78 28.17 41.89 60.28
N ASN A 79 28.37 42.73 59.27
CA ASN A 79 28.13 42.38 57.88
C ASN A 79 29.04 41.25 57.36
N LYS A 80 30.28 41.11 57.85
CA LYS A 80 31.15 39.95 57.54
C LYS A 80 30.58 38.68 58.18
N ARG A 81 30.31 38.70 59.49
CA ARG A 81 29.76 37.56 60.24
C ARG A 81 28.40 37.11 59.67
N LEU A 82 27.54 38.06 59.26
CA LEU A 82 26.28 37.75 58.59
C LEU A 82 26.49 37.07 57.22
N ARG A 83 27.47 37.52 56.42
CA ARG A 83 27.82 36.87 55.14
C ARG A 83 28.45 35.51 55.34
N GLU A 84 29.30 35.34 56.35
CA GLU A 84 29.89 34.05 56.73
C GLU A 84 28.79 33.06 57.14
N LEU A 85 27.83 33.49 57.96
CA LEU A 85 26.66 32.69 58.34
C LEU A 85 25.72 32.40 57.15
N GLN A 86 25.58 33.32 56.20
CA GLN A 86 24.83 33.09 54.95
C GLN A 86 25.52 32.06 54.07
N LEU A 87 26.83 32.19 53.83
CA LEU A 87 27.63 31.23 53.07
C LEU A 87 27.61 29.84 53.74
N GLU A 88 27.74 29.76 55.06
CA GLU A 88 27.57 28.50 55.79
C GLU A 88 26.19 27.86 55.58
N GLN A 89 25.12 28.65 55.49
CA GLN A 89 23.76 28.15 55.22
C GLN A 89 23.62 27.71 53.76
N GLU A 90 24.14 28.49 52.82
CA GLU A 90 24.17 28.17 51.39
C GLU A 90 25.00 26.90 51.10
N GLU A 91 26.14 26.70 51.78
CA GLU A 91 26.94 25.48 51.69
C GLU A 91 26.21 24.26 52.24
N LYS A 92 25.56 24.38 53.42
CA LYS A 92 24.74 23.29 54.00
C LYS A 92 23.59 22.92 53.07
N LEU A 93 22.87 23.92 52.56
CA LEU A 93 21.81 23.74 51.55
C LEU A 93 22.35 23.12 50.25
N ALA A 94 23.51 23.56 49.75
CA ALA A 94 24.12 23.00 48.55
C ALA A 94 24.54 21.54 48.73
N VAL A 95 25.08 21.18 49.91
CA VAL A 95 25.43 19.80 50.28
C VAL A 95 24.18 18.93 50.42
N GLU A 96 23.09 19.43 51.01
CA GLU A 96 21.81 18.69 51.10
C GLU A 96 21.16 18.52 49.73
N LEU A 97 21.11 19.57 48.89
CA LEU A 97 20.66 19.48 47.51
C LEU A 97 21.54 18.54 46.66
N ALA A 98 22.84 18.47 46.93
CA ALA A 98 23.74 17.52 46.28
C ALA A 98 23.48 16.07 46.73
N LYS A 99 23.21 15.83 48.01
CA LYS A 99 22.79 14.50 48.53
C LYS A 99 21.49 14.05 47.89
N LEU A 100 20.46 14.90 47.92
CA LEU A 100 19.15 14.60 47.33
C LEU A 100 19.23 14.30 45.82
N LYS A 101 20.02 15.08 45.06
CA LYS A 101 20.30 14.81 43.63
C LYS A 101 21.09 13.51 43.43
N HIS A 102 22.02 13.18 44.31
CA HIS A 102 22.80 11.96 44.23
C HIS A 102 21.98 10.71 44.59
N GLU A 103 21.01 10.85 45.50
CA GLU A 103 20.03 9.83 45.87
C GLU A 103 19.02 9.62 44.73
N SER A 104 18.45 10.69 44.16
CA SER A 104 17.55 10.55 42.99
C SER A 104 18.27 9.93 41.79
N LEU A 105 19.53 10.29 41.53
CA LEU A 105 20.34 9.67 40.48
C LEU A 105 20.69 8.20 40.76
N LYS A 106 20.86 7.80 42.03
CA LYS A 106 21.00 6.37 42.41
C LYS A 106 19.72 5.60 42.12
N ASP A 107 18.58 6.14 42.53
CA ASP A 107 17.28 5.50 42.32
C ASP A 107 16.92 5.41 40.83
N GLU A 108 17.20 6.46 40.05
CA GLU A 108 17.07 6.41 38.59
C GLU A 108 18.00 5.38 37.95
N LYS A 109 19.25 5.27 38.40
CA LYS A 109 20.20 4.27 37.87
C LYS A 109 19.83 2.84 38.29
N MET A 110 19.33 2.64 39.50
CA MET A 110 18.76 1.36 39.95
C MET A 110 17.52 0.99 39.12
N ARG A 111 16.59 1.93 38.91
CA ARG A 111 15.40 1.73 38.06
C ARG A 111 15.77 1.45 36.60
N GLN A 112 16.80 2.11 36.06
CA GLN A 112 17.36 1.80 34.73
C GLN A 112 17.90 0.36 34.67
N GLN A 113 18.72 -0.06 35.64
CA GLN A 113 19.20 -1.44 35.72
C GLN A 113 18.06 -2.47 35.87
N VAL A 114 16.99 -2.15 36.61
CA VAL A 114 15.81 -3.03 36.74
C VAL A 114 15.04 -3.10 35.42
N ARG A 115 14.82 -1.98 34.71
CA ARG A 115 14.20 -1.95 33.37
C ARG A 115 15.01 -2.74 32.34
N GLU A 116 16.32 -2.59 32.36
CA GLU A 116 17.23 -3.30 31.44
C GLU A 116 17.27 -4.80 31.72
N ASN A 117 17.38 -5.23 32.99
CA ASN A 117 17.55 -6.63 33.35
C ASN A 117 16.25 -7.43 33.44
N SER A 118 15.12 -6.83 33.82
CA SER A 118 13.85 -7.55 33.95
C SER A 118 13.24 -7.90 32.60
N LEU A 119 12.88 -9.18 32.43
CA LEU A 119 12.25 -9.66 31.20
C LEU A 119 10.84 -9.08 31.01
N GLU A 120 10.09 -8.94 32.10
CA GLU A 120 8.69 -8.47 32.06
C GLU A 120 8.56 -7.04 31.52
N LEU A 121 9.39 -6.10 31.99
CA LEU A 121 9.38 -4.72 31.50
C LEU A 121 9.85 -4.66 30.05
N ARG A 122 10.86 -5.46 29.68
CA ARG A 122 11.35 -5.58 28.30
C ARG A 122 10.29 -6.18 27.35
N GLU A 123 9.42 -7.06 27.83
CA GLU A 123 8.27 -7.58 27.09
C GLU A 123 7.11 -6.59 27.02
N LEU A 124 6.81 -5.87 28.11
CA LEU A 124 5.82 -4.81 28.13
C LEU A 124 6.21 -3.71 27.12
N GLU A 125 7.47 -3.28 27.13
CA GLU A 125 8.01 -2.34 26.13
C GLU A 125 7.86 -2.86 24.70
N LYS A 126 8.14 -4.14 24.43
CA LYS A 126 7.93 -4.72 23.09
C LYS A 126 6.46 -4.69 22.69
N LYS A 127 5.53 -5.02 23.60
CA LYS A 127 4.07 -4.96 23.37
C LYS A 127 3.61 -3.52 23.12
N LEU A 128 4.13 -2.54 23.86
CA LEU A 128 3.82 -1.11 23.69
C LEU A 128 4.41 -0.55 22.38
N LYS A 129 5.66 -0.89 22.04
CA LYS A 129 6.29 -0.53 20.75
C LYS A 129 5.50 -1.11 19.57
N ALA A 130 5.08 -2.38 19.65
CA ALA A 130 4.18 -2.99 18.65
C ALA A 130 2.82 -2.27 18.56
N ALA A 131 2.26 -1.80 19.68
CA ALA A 131 1.03 -1.02 19.70
C ALA A 131 1.18 0.33 18.96
N TYR A 132 2.31 1.03 19.12
CA TYR A 132 2.62 2.24 18.35
C TYR A 132 2.72 1.94 16.85
N MET A 133 3.49 0.92 16.45
CA MET A 133 3.57 0.50 15.04
C MET A 133 2.20 0.13 14.44
N ASN A 134 1.31 -0.48 15.22
CA ASN A 134 -0.05 -0.81 14.80
C ASN A 134 -0.93 0.44 14.66
N LYS A 135 -0.79 1.44 15.55
CA LYS A 135 -1.48 2.72 15.46
C LYS A 135 -1.02 3.54 14.25
N GLU A 136 0.29 3.57 13.99
CA GLU A 136 0.88 4.20 12.80
C GLU A 136 0.43 3.52 11.51
N ARG A 137 0.44 2.19 11.47
CA ARG A 137 -0.11 1.42 10.34
C ARG A 137 -1.59 1.70 10.10
N ALA A 138 -2.40 1.85 11.15
CA ALA A 138 -3.81 2.19 11.01
C ALA A 138 -4.00 3.61 10.44
N ALA A 139 -3.19 4.58 10.87
CA ALA A 139 -3.17 5.93 10.29
C ALA A 139 -2.76 5.92 8.81
N GLN A 140 -1.71 5.17 8.44
CA GLN A 140 -1.27 4.99 7.06
C GLN A 140 -2.33 4.32 6.17
N ILE A 141 -3.11 3.38 6.70
CA ILE A 141 -4.23 2.78 5.97
C ILE A 141 -5.33 3.82 5.75
N ALA A 142 -5.73 4.57 6.78
CA ALA A 142 -6.75 5.62 6.67
C ALA A 142 -6.33 6.74 5.69
N GLU A 143 -5.06 7.16 5.72
CA GLU A 143 -4.47 8.10 4.76
C GLU A 143 -4.51 7.54 3.33
N LYS A 144 -4.07 6.30 3.14
CA LYS A 144 -4.06 5.65 1.83
C LYS A 144 -5.46 5.43 1.27
N ASP A 145 -6.44 5.17 2.13
CA ASP A 145 -7.85 5.05 1.73
C ASP A 145 -8.47 6.42 1.43
N ALA A 146 -8.13 7.48 2.17
CA ALA A 146 -8.50 8.85 1.81
C ALA A 146 -7.94 9.25 0.43
N ILE A 147 -6.68 8.92 0.15
CA ILE A 147 -6.06 9.14 -1.17
C ILE A 147 -6.79 8.37 -2.28
N LYS A 148 -7.23 7.12 -2.05
CA LYS A 148 -8.08 6.38 -3.01
C LYS A 148 -9.42 7.10 -3.24
N TYR A 149 -10.08 7.59 -2.18
CA TYR A 149 -11.34 8.33 -2.31
C TYR A 149 -11.16 9.65 -3.08
N GLU A 150 -10.01 10.33 -2.97
CA GLU A 150 -9.69 11.47 -3.82
C GLU A 150 -9.43 11.07 -5.29
N GLN A 151 -8.70 9.97 -5.52
CA GLN A 151 -8.48 9.44 -6.87
C GLN A 151 -9.80 9.08 -7.54
N MET A 152 -10.66 8.30 -6.88
CA MET A 152 -11.99 7.94 -7.39
C MET A 152 -12.89 9.16 -7.67
N LYS A 153 -12.73 10.28 -6.94
CA LYS A 153 -13.42 11.54 -7.27
C LYS A 153 -12.87 12.17 -8.55
N ARG A 154 -11.54 12.30 -8.67
CA ARG A 154 -10.88 12.83 -9.87
C ARG A 154 -11.18 12.00 -11.11
N ASP A 155 -11.15 10.67 -10.98
CA ASP A 155 -11.47 9.73 -12.06
C ASP A 155 -12.95 9.85 -12.48
N ALA A 156 -13.88 10.05 -11.53
CA ALA A 156 -15.29 10.29 -11.81
C ALA A 156 -15.56 11.69 -12.40
N GLU A 157 -14.73 12.70 -12.10
CA GLU A 157 -14.77 14.03 -12.72
C GLU A 157 -14.26 13.96 -14.17
N ILE A 158 -13.14 13.27 -14.41
CA ILE A 158 -12.59 13.00 -15.76
C ILE A 158 -13.59 12.18 -16.59
N ALA A 159 -14.23 11.15 -16.01
CA ALA A 159 -15.24 10.37 -16.70
C ALA A 159 -16.43 11.23 -17.15
N LYS A 160 -16.86 12.21 -16.33
CA LYS A 160 -17.92 13.16 -16.71
C LYS A 160 -17.48 14.07 -17.86
N THR A 161 -16.29 14.66 -17.83
CA THR A 161 -15.84 15.52 -18.93
C THR A 161 -15.68 14.74 -20.23
N MET A 162 -15.17 13.50 -20.16
CA MET A 162 -15.09 12.59 -21.31
C MET A 162 -16.47 12.21 -21.86
N MET A 163 -17.47 12.00 -21.00
CA MET A 163 -18.87 11.78 -21.41
C MET A 163 -19.48 13.03 -22.06
N GLU A 164 -19.27 14.22 -21.50
CA GLU A 164 -19.74 15.48 -22.09
C GLU A 164 -19.11 15.76 -23.46
N GLU A 165 -17.82 15.46 -23.63
CA GLU A 165 -17.13 15.59 -24.92
C GLU A 165 -17.64 14.57 -25.94
N HIS A 166 -17.83 13.31 -25.54
CA HIS A 166 -18.41 12.29 -26.41
C HIS A 166 -19.86 12.63 -26.82
N GLU A 167 -20.67 13.16 -25.90
CA GLU A 167 -22.00 13.69 -26.22
C GLU A 167 -21.97 14.85 -27.23
N ARG A 168 -20.97 15.73 -27.17
CA ARG A 168 -20.80 16.83 -28.14
C ARG A 168 -20.47 16.25 -29.52
N MET A 169 -19.52 15.31 -29.60
CA MET A 169 -19.18 14.61 -30.84
C MET A 169 -20.40 13.92 -31.47
N ILE A 170 -21.19 13.16 -30.68
CA ILE A 170 -22.42 12.50 -31.15
C ILE A 170 -23.45 13.53 -31.68
N LYS A 171 -23.58 14.68 -31.03
CA LYS A 171 -24.49 15.76 -31.47
C LYS A 171 -24.02 16.39 -32.80
N GLU A 172 -22.71 16.52 -33.01
CA GLU A 172 -22.13 17.00 -34.26
C GLU A 172 -22.25 15.97 -35.40
N GLU A 173 -22.00 14.69 -35.14
CA GLU A 173 -22.18 13.59 -36.11
C GLU A 173 -23.65 13.47 -36.54
N ASN A 174 -24.59 13.44 -35.58
CA ASN A 174 -26.02 13.46 -35.87
C ASN A 174 -26.40 14.69 -36.70
N ALA A 175 -25.90 15.89 -36.37
CA ALA A 175 -26.17 17.11 -37.13
C ALA A 175 -25.55 17.09 -38.55
N ALA A 176 -24.48 16.33 -38.78
CA ALA A 176 -23.89 16.11 -40.09
C ALA A 176 -24.68 15.06 -40.92
N GLU A 177 -25.16 13.99 -40.28
CA GLU A 177 -26.06 13.01 -40.92
C GLU A 177 -27.40 13.65 -41.29
N ASP A 178 -27.96 14.50 -40.43
CA ASP A 178 -29.16 15.29 -40.69
C ASP A 178 -29.02 16.15 -41.96
N ARG A 179 -27.85 16.76 -42.19
CA ARG A 179 -27.54 17.52 -43.42
C ARG A 179 -27.46 16.60 -44.63
N ARG A 180 -26.78 15.44 -44.51
CA ARG A 180 -26.73 14.43 -45.59
C ARG A 180 -28.13 13.93 -45.94
N ASN A 181 -28.99 13.70 -44.96
CA ASN A 181 -30.35 13.21 -45.19
C ASN A 181 -31.25 14.29 -45.81
N LYS A 182 -31.11 15.57 -45.42
CA LYS A 182 -31.78 16.69 -46.09
C LYS A 182 -31.36 16.82 -47.57
N LEU A 183 -30.07 16.64 -47.88
CA LEU A 183 -29.57 16.61 -49.26
C LEU A 183 -30.09 15.40 -50.06
N LYS A 184 -30.17 14.20 -49.46
CA LYS A 184 -30.81 13.02 -50.09
C LYS A 184 -32.28 13.29 -50.44
N VAL A 185 -33.05 13.88 -49.52
CA VAL A 185 -34.46 14.22 -49.74
C VAL A 185 -34.62 15.23 -50.87
N GLN A 186 -33.78 16.27 -50.92
CA GLN A 186 -33.77 17.22 -52.04
C GLN A 186 -33.47 16.53 -53.38
N TYR A 187 -32.47 15.65 -53.41
CA TYR A 187 -32.14 14.87 -54.61
C TYR A 187 -33.28 13.95 -55.07
N CYS A 188 -33.98 13.28 -54.15
CA CYS A 188 -35.17 12.49 -54.48
C CYS A 188 -36.29 13.36 -55.07
N LEU A 189 -36.59 14.51 -54.46
CA LEU A 189 -37.61 15.46 -54.96
C LEU A 189 -37.26 16.02 -56.35
N ASP A 190 -35.98 16.14 -56.69
CA ASP A 190 -35.54 16.58 -58.02
C ASP A 190 -35.57 15.44 -59.05
N LEU A 191 -35.33 14.19 -58.65
CA LEU A 191 -35.59 13.01 -59.49
C LEU A 191 -37.08 12.79 -59.76
N GLU A 192 -37.94 12.98 -58.76
CA GLU A 192 -39.40 12.88 -58.90
C GLU A 192 -39.93 13.88 -59.94
N LYS A 193 -39.44 15.13 -59.94
CA LYS A 193 -39.76 16.12 -60.98
C LYS A 193 -39.29 15.69 -62.37
N GLN A 194 -38.11 15.09 -62.49
CA GLN A 194 -37.61 14.59 -63.79
C GLN A 194 -38.49 13.46 -64.33
N LEU A 195 -38.98 12.57 -63.47
CA LEU A 195 -39.93 11.52 -63.83
C LEU A 195 -41.29 12.12 -64.22
N GLU A 196 -41.84 13.08 -63.46
CA GLU A 196 -43.06 13.80 -63.85
C GLU A 196 -42.92 14.50 -65.21
N GLU A 197 -41.77 15.11 -65.49
CA GLU A 197 -41.48 15.74 -66.78
C GLU A 197 -41.42 14.71 -67.92
N GLU A 198 -40.81 13.55 -67.70
CA GLU A 198 -40.84 12.46 -68.68
C GLU A 198 -42.26 11.94 -68.91
N GLU A 199 -43.09 11.79 -67.88
CA GLU A 199 -44.48 11.36 -68.02
C GLU A 199 -45.33 12.37 -68.80
N LYS A 200 -45.14 13.67 -68.55
CA LYS A 200 -45.77 14.75 -69.34
C LYS A 200 -45.34 14.69 -70.81
N LYS A 201 -44.04 14.52 -71.09
CA LYS A 201 -43.51 14.34 -72.46
C LYS A 201 -44.08 13.07 -73.14
N LYS A 202 -44.28 11.97 -72.39
CA LYS A 202 -44.93 10.74 -72.88
C LYS A 202 -46.42 10.95 -73.20
N GLN A 203 -47.13 11.74 -72.39
CA GLN A 203 -48.53 12.12 -72.63
C GLN A 203 -48.66 13.02 -73.88
N GLU A 204 -47.82 14.04 -74.00
CA GLU A 204 -47.76 14.93 -75.18
C GLU A 204 -47.47 14.16 -76.48
N ALA A 205 -46.52 13.23 -76.45
CA ALA A 205 -46.21 12.36 -77.59
C ALA A 205 -47.37 11.41 -77.95
N TYR A 206 -48.09 10.88 -76.95
CA TYR A 206 -49.28 10.05 -77.17
C TYR A 206 -50.43 10.85 -77.79
N GLU A 207 -50.64 12.11 -77.37
CA GLU A 207 -51.59 13.01 -78.02
C GLU A 207 -51.22 13.31 -79.47
N GLN A 208 -49.93 13.49 -79.78
CA GLN A 208 -49.45 13.72 -81.15
C GLN A 208 -49.71 12.47 -82.02
N LEU A 209 -49.35 11.29 -81.54
CA LEU A 209 -49.64 10.01 -82.20
C LEU A 209 -51.14 9.80 -82.45
N LEU A 210 -52.00 10.21 -81.53
CA LEU A 210 -53.46 10.13 -81.71
C LEU A 210 -53.96 11.08 -82.82
N LYS A 211 -53.39 12.29 -82.91
CA LYS A 211 -53.69 13.27 -83.97
C LYS A 211 -53.19 12.78 -85.33
N GLU A 212 -51.98 12.20 -85.39
CA GLU A 212 -51.42 11.56 -86.60
C GLU A 212 -52.26 10.36 -87.04
N LYS A 213 -52.70 9.49 -86.12
CA LYS A 213 -53.57 8.36 -86.44
C LYS A 213 -54.88 8.82 -87.09
N LEU A 214 -55.52 9.87 -86.58
CA LEU A 214 -56.74 10.43 -87.18
C LEU A 214 -56.48 10.97 -88.60
N MET A 215 -55.35 11.65 -88.83
CA MET A 215 -54.95 12.06 -90.18
C MET A 215 -54.68 10.87 -91.11
N ILE A 216 -54.07 9.80 -90.61
CA ILE A 216 -53.84 8.57 -91.37
C ILE A 216 -55.18 7.87 -91.71
N ASP A 217 -56.11 7.80 -90.77
CA ASP A 217 -57.46 7.25 -91.02
C ASP A 217 -58.20 8.07 -92.10
N GLU A 218 -58.05 9.40 -92.12
CA GLU A 218 -58.57 10.26 -93.20
C GLU A 218 -57.89 10.02 -94.56
N ILE A 219 -56.58 9.81 -94.59
CA ILE A 219 -55.82 9.53 -95.82
C ILE A 219 -56.24 8.16 -96.39
N VAL A 220 -56.32 7.14 -95.53
CA VAL A 220 -56.80 5.80 -95.91
C VAL A 220 -58.22 5.86 -96.47
N ARG A 221 -59.10 6.68 -95.88
CA ARG A 221 -60.46 6.90 -96.38
C ARG A 221 -60.48 7.51 -97.78
N LYS A 222 -59.67 8.55 -98.03
CA LYS A 222 -59.51 9.17 -99.37
C LYS A 222 -58.97 8.16 -100.39
N ILE A 223 -57.97 7.34 -100.01
CA ILE A 223 -57.47 6.25 -100.87
C ILE A 223 -58.59 5.27 -101.21
N TYR A 224 -59.41 4.83 -100.26
CA TYR A 224 -60.55 3.94 -100.54
C TYR A 224 -61.59 4.57 -101.49
N GLU A 225 -61.81 5.87 -101.42
CA GLU A 225 -62.73 6.61 -102.31
C GLU A 225 -62.16 6.72 -103.74
N GLU A 226 -60.86 6.98 -103.89
CA GLU A 226 -60.15 6.94 -105.19
C GLU A 226 -60.11 5.53 -105.80
N ASP A 227 -59.82 4.51 -104.99
CA ASP A 227 -59.72 3.09 -105.38
C ASP A 227 -61.09 2.51 -105.80
N GLN A 228 -62.21 3.12 -105.37
CA GLN A 228 -63.55 2.81 -105.87
C GLN A 228 -63.82 3.44 -107.25
N LEU A 229 -63.45 4.71 -107.44
CA LEU A 229 -63.57 5.40 -108.73
C LEU A 229 -62.70 4.72 -109.80
N GLU A 230 -61.48 4.31 -109.46
CA GLU A 230 -60.58 3.64 -110.39
C GLU A 230 -61.07 2.23 -110.76
N ARG A 231 -61.69 1.48 -109.82
CA ARG A 231 -62.40 0.22 -110.11
C ARG A 231 -63.56 0.40 -111.10
N GLN A 232 -64.35 1.47 -110.96
CA GLN A 232 -65.45 1.75 -111.90
C GLN A 232 -64.92 2.01 -113.31
N GLN A 233 -63.90 2.86 -113.46
CA GLN A 233 -63.25 3.10 -114.76
C GLN A 233 -62.60 1.83 -115.36
N LYS A 234 -62.05 0.93 -114.51
CA LYS A 234 -61.52 -0.37 -114.94
C LYS A 234 -62.62 -1.30 -115.45
N LEU A 235 -63.79 -1.32 -114.80
CA LEU A 235 -64.95 -2.10 -115.25
C LEU A 235 -65.49 -1.62 -116.60
N GLU A 236 -65.56 -0.31 -116.84
CA GLU A 236 -65.96 0.23 -118.15
C GLU A 236 -64.99 -0.17 -119.27
N LYS A 237 -63.68 -0.04 -119.02
CA LYS A 237 -62.61 -0.47 -119.95
C LYS A 237 -62.65 -1.99 -120.19
N MET A 238 -62.94 -2.79 -119.15
CA MET A 238 -63.20 -4.23 -119.29
C MET A 238 -64.44 -4.53 -120.14
N ASN A 239 -65.54 -3.80 -119.97
CA ASN A 239 -66.76 -4.05 -120.74
C ASN A 239 -66.60 -3.72 -122.24
N VAL A 240 -65.81 -2.70 -122.58
CA VAL A 240 -65.45 -2.39 -123.98
C VAL A 240 -64.54 -3.47 -124.56
N THR A 241 -63.43 -3.81 -123.88
CA THR A 241 -62.49 -4.84 -124.38
C THR A 241 -63.13 -6.23 -124.44
N ARG A 242 -64.00 -6.58 -123.49
CA ARG A 242 -64.76 -7.84 -123.48
C ARG A 242 -65.60 -8.05 -124.74
N ARG A 243 -66.24 -7.01 -125.29
CA ARG A 243 -67.05 -7.13 -126.52
C ARG A 243 -66.18 -7.53 -127.72
N TYR A 244 -65.06 -6.81 -127.93
CA TYR A 244 -64.08 -7.18 -128.97
C TYR A 244 -63.47 -8.59 -128.74
N ILE A 245 -63.26 -8.98 -127.49
CA ILE A 245 -62.78 -10.33 -127.16
C ILE A 245 -63.84 -11.41 -127.44
N GLU A 246 -65.12 -11.18 -127.15
CA GLU A 246 -66.22 -12.12 -127.44
C GLU A 246 -66.48 -12.29 -128.95
N GLU A 247 -66.09 -11.31 -129.78
CA GLU A 247 -66.07 -11.41 -131.24
C GLU A 247 -64.85 -12.24 -131.70
N PHE A 248 -63.64 -11.84 -131.30
CA PHE A 248 -62.39 -12.54 -131.66
C PHE A 248 -62.33 -14.00 -131.14
N GLN A 249 -62.98 -14.30 -130.02
CA GLN A 249 -63.07 -15.67 -129.49
C GLN A 249 -63.95 -16.59 -130.35
N LYS A 250 -64.96 -16.08 -131.07
CA LYS A 250 -65.78 -16.90 -131.98
C LYS A 250 -64.95 -17.39 -133.17
N GLU A 251 -64.10 -16.51 -133.70
CA GLU A 251 -63.15 -16.85 -134.77
C GLU A 251 -62.06 -17.81 -134.28
N GLN A 252 -61.45 -17.52 -133.12
CA GLN A 252 -60.47 -18.42 -132.52
C GLN A 252 -61.04 -19.79 -132.12
N ALA A 253 -62.32 -19.90 -131.75
CA ALA A 253 -62.92 -21.18 -131.35
C ALA A 253 -63.00 -22.18 -132.53
N LEU A 254 -63.18 -21.68 -133.76
CA LEU A 254 -63.14 -22.48 -134.98
C LEU A 254 -61.72 -22.97 -135.29
N TRP A 255 -60.71 -22.15 -135.02
CA TRP A 255 -59.29 -22.51 -135.17
C TRP A 255 -58.80 -23.48 -134.08
N ARG A 256 -59.16 -23.24 -132.81
CA ARG A 256 -58.79 -24.05 -131.63
C ARG A 256 -59.55 -25.38 -131.51
N LYS A 257 -60.39 -25.75 -132.48
CA LYS A 257 -60.83 -27.15 -132.67
C LYS A 257 -59.79 -27.92 -133.48
N LYS A 258 -59.50 -27.47 -134.71
CA LYS A 258 -58.53 -28.10 -135.63
C LYS A 258 -57.15 -28.30 -135.01
N LYS A 259 -56.66 -27.33 -134.24
CA LYS A 259 -55.33 -27.43 -133.60
C LYS A 259 -55.26 -28.31 -132.33
N ARG A 260 -56.37 -28.88 -131.86
CA ARG A 260 -56.40 -29.68 -130.62
C ARG A 260 -56.22 -31.17 -130.88
N GLU A 261 -56.83 -31.65 -131.96
CA GLU A 261 -56.71 -33.03 -132.45
C GLU A 261 -55.24 -33.41 -132.70
N GLU A 262 -54.42 -32.45 -133.17
CA GLU A 262 -52.96 -32.63 -133.37
C GLU A 262 -52.13 -32.68 -132.06
N MET A 263 -52.59 -32.07 -130.97
CA MET A 263 -51.81 -31.95 -129.71
C MET A 263 -51.99 -33.15 -128.76
N GLU A 264 -53.10 -33.88 -128.88
CA GLU A 264 -53.41 -35.02 -128.01
C GLU A 264 -52.56 -36.27 -128.32
N GLU A 265 -51.89 -36.30 -129.48
CA GLU A 265 -50.92 -37.33 -129.86
C GLU A 265 -49.52 -37.07 -129.29
N GLU A 266 -49.12 -35.80 -129.13
CA GLU A 266 -47.80 -35.42 -128.61
C GLU A 266 -47.72 -35.58 -127.08
N ASN A 267 -48.77 -35.15 -126.36
CA ASN A 267 -48.79 -35.14 -124.89
C ASN A 267 -48.61 -36.54 -124.25
N ARG A 268 -48.95 -37.62 -124.95
CA ARG A 268 -48.78 -39.01 -124.45
C ARG A 268 -47.31 -39.35 -124.19
N LYS A 269 -46.39 -38.79 -124.99
CA LYS A 269 -44.93 -39.07 -124.93
C LYS A 269 -44.22 -38.34 -123.78
N ILE A 270 -44.86 -37.35 -123.16
CA ILE A 270 -44.26 -36.53 -122.10
C ILE A 270 -44.41 -37.19 -120.72
N ILE A 271 -45.51 -37.91 -120.49
CA ILE A 271 -45.85 -38.54 -119.20
C ILE A 271 -44.81 -39.63 -118.83
N GLU A 272 -44.32 -40.38 -119.81
CA GLU A 272 -43.36 -41.47 -119.61
C GLU A 272 -42.00 -40.98 -119.06
N PHE A 273 -41.61 -39.73 -119.34
CA PHE A 273 -40.35 -39.14 -118.88
C PHE A 273 -40.39 -38.70 -117.40
N ALA A 274 -41.56 -38.33 -116.89
CA ALA A 274 -41.70 -37.79 -115.53
C ALA A 274 -41.43 -38.84 -114.43
N ASN A 275 -41.92 -40.07 -114.62
CA ASN A 275 -41.81 -41.15 -113.64
C ASN A 275 -40.35 -41.57 -113.35
N MET A 276 -39.41 -41.29 -114.26
CA MET A 276 -37.99 -41.65 -114.13
C MET A 276 -37.17 -40.70 -113.24
N GLN A 277 -37.73 -39.57 -112.79
CA GLN A 277 -37.06 -38.66 -111.84
C GLN A 277 -37.32 -39.01 -110.37
N GLN A 278 -38.58 -39.34 -110.01
CA GLN A 278 -39.00 -39.51 -108.62
C GLN A 278 -38.20 -40.60 -107.87
N GLN A 279 -37.88 -41.71 -108.55
CA GLN A 279 -37.08 -42.82 -108.01
C GLN A 279 -35.63 -42.44 -107.62
N ARG A 280 -35.15 -41.23 -107.98
CA ARG A 280 -33.79 -40.76 -107.63
C ARG A 280 -33.71 -39.96 -106.33
N GLU A 281 -34.84 -39.48 -105.80
CA GLU A 281 -34.85 -38.69 -104.57
C GLU A 281 -34.98 -39.57 -103.32
N GLU A 282 -35.79 -40.63 -103.40
CA GLU A 282 -36.01 -41.59 -102.30
C GLU A 282 -34.71 -42.22 -101.79
N TYR A 283 -33.77 -42.55 -102.70
CA TYR A 283 -32.47 -43.12 -102.37
C TYR A 283 -31.55 -42.18 -101.55
N ARG A 284 -31.81 -40.85 -101.55
CA ARG A 284 -31.02 -39.89 -100.76
C ARG A 284 -31.42 -39.85 -99.29
N MET A 285 -32.70 -40.03 -98.98
CA MET A 285 -33.23 -39.89 -97.62
C MET A 285 -32.75 -41.02 -96.69
N ALA A 286 -32.69 -42.25 -97.19
CA ALA A 286 -32.29 -43.43 -96.41
C ALA A 286 -30.87 -43.31 -95.81
N LYS A 287 -29.95 -42.58 -96.46
CA LYS A 287 -28.54 -42.53 -96.04
C LYS A 287 -28.24 -41.51 -94.92
N VAL A 288 -29.24 -40.75 -94.46
CA VAL A 288 -29.06 -39.78 -93.37
C VAL A 288 -29.23 -40.47 -92.01
N GLN A 289 -30.29 -41.26 -91.86
CA GLN A 289 -30.69 -41.91 -90.60
C GLN A 289 -29.60 -42.86 -90.05
N GLU A 290 -28.93 -43.59 -90.94
CA GLU A 290 -27.85 -44.55 -90.60
C GLU A 290 -26.63 -43.92 -89.89
N ASN A 291 -26.53 -42.58 -89.84
CA ASN A 291 -25.43 -41.87 -89.17
C ASN A 291 -25.80 -41.35 -87.76
N GLU A 292 -27.08 -41.20 -87.45
CA GLU A 292 -27.53 -40.68 -86.15
C GLU A 292 -27.50 -41.77 -85.06
N GLU A 293 -27.88 -43.00 -85.42
CA GLU A 293 -27.87 -44.16 -84.52
C GLU A 293 -26.47 -44.46 -83.95
N LYS A 294 -25.44 -44.35 -84.80
CA LYS A 294 -24.02 -44.59 -84.43
C LYS A 294 -23.48 -43.57 -83.42
N ARG A 295 -24.06 -42.36 -83.38
CA ARG A 295 -23.69 -41.31 -82.43
C ARG A 295 -24.21 -41.58 -81.02
N LEU A 296 -25.42 -42.14 -80.90
CA LEU A 296 -26.03 -42.49 -79.61
C LEU A 296 -25.31 -43.66 -78.92
N GLN A 297 -24.89 -44.67 -79.70
CA GLN A 297 -24.15 -45.82 -79.18
C GLN A 297 -22.84 -45.42 -78.49
N LEU A 298 -22.11 -44.43 -79.03
CA LEU A 298 -20.84 -43.97 -78.45
C LEU A 298 -21.00 -43.29 -77.08
N GLN A 299 -22.14 -42.63 -76.86
CA GLN A 299 -22.41 -41.85 -75.64
C GLN A 299 -22.73 -42.77 -74.45
N ASN A 300 -23.47 -43.86 -74.68
CA ASN A 300 -23.82 -44.85 -73.65
C ASN A 300 -22.61 -45.68 -73.17
N MET A 301 -21.58 -45.85 -74.00
CA MET A 301 -20.34 -46.55 -73.64
C MET A 301 -19.42 -45.73 -72.71
N LEU A 302 -19.68 -44.43 -72.54
CA LEU A 302 -18.89 -43.53 -71.68
C LEU A 302 -19.49 -43.39 -70.28
N THR A 303 -20.81 -43.46 -70.14
CA THR A 303 -21.48 -43.41 -68.82
C THR A 303 -21.22 -44.66 -68.00
N GLN A 304 -21.33 -45.86 -68.60
CA GLN A 304 -21.09 -47.14 -67.90
C GLN A 304 -19.70 -47.21 -67.27
N LYS A 305 -18.66 -46.72 -67.97
CA LYS A 305 -17.28 -46.69 -67.47
C LYS A 305 -17.04 -45.70 -66.33
N LEU A 306 -17.90 -44.70 -66.16
CA LEU A 306 -17.85 -43.78 -65.01
C LEU A 306 -18.47 -44.42 -63.77
N GLU A 307 -19.54 -45.20 -63.92
CA GLU A 307 -20.19 -45.90 -62.81
C GLU A 307 -19.32 -47.04 -62.24
N GLU A 308 -18.63 -47.80 -63.10
CA GLU A 308 -17.67 -48.84 -62.70
C GLU A 308 -16.50 -48.26 -61.88
N MET A 309 -15.96 -47.11 -62.30
CA MET A 309 -14.84 -46.43 -61.65
C MET A 309 -15.18 -45.81 -60.28
N LEU A 310 -16.47 -45.57 -60.00
CA LEU A 310 -16.93 -45.05 -58.70
C LEU A 310 -17.07 -46.18 -57.68
N ARG A 311 -17.72 -47.29 -58.05
CA ARG A 311 -17.86 -48.47 -57.16
C ARG A 311 -16.51 -48.99 -56.67
N GLN A 312 -15.53 -49.10 -57.57
CA GLN A 312 -14.17 -49.53 -57.23
C GLN A 312 -13.45 -48.63 -56.21
N ARG A 313 -13.90 -47.39 -55.99
CA ARG A 313 -13.40 -46.53 -54.90
C ARG A 313 -14.14 -46.78 -53.59
N GLU A 314 -15.46 -46.91 -53.66
CA GLU A 314 -16.32 -47.18 -52.51
C GLU A 314 -15.95 -48.53 -51.84
N ASP A 315 -15.64 -49.55 -52.64
CA ASP A 315 -15.16 -50.86 -52.17
C ASP A 315 -13.80 -50.76 -51.44
N LEU A 316 -12.87 -49.95 -51.97
CA LEU A 316 -11.53 -49.76 -51.38
C LEU A 316 -11.56 -48.92 -50.08
N GLU A 317 -12.52 -48.01 -49.95
CA GLU A 317 -12.66 -47.19 -48.73
C GLU A 317 -13.33 -47.97 -47.58
N GLN A 318 -14.17 -48.98 -47.87
CA GLN A 318 -14.75 -49.87 -46.86
C GLN A 318 -13.70 -50.78 -46.22
N VAL A 319 -12.91 -51.51 -47.02
CA VAL A 319 -11.83 -52.40 -46.52
C VAL A 319 -10.82 -51.65 -45.65
N ARG A 320 -10.59 -50.36 -45.93
CA ARG A 320 -9.70 -49.50 -45.13
C ARG A 320 -10.29 -49.11 -43.77
N GLN A 321 -11.62 -49.06 -43.64
CA GLN A 321 -12.31 -48.78 -42.37
C GLN A 321 -12.41 -50.03 -41.48
N GLU A 322 -12.47 -51.23 -42.07
CA GLU A 322 -12.49 -52.50 -41.35
C GLU A 322 -11.14 -52.77 -40.65
N LEU A 323 -10.02 -52.70 -41.41
CA LEU A 323 -8.67 -52.90 -40.86
C LEU A 323 -8.33 -51.97 -39.68
N TYR A 324 -8.78 -50.71 -39.73
CA TYR A 324 -8.55 -49.75 -38.65
C TYR A 324 -9.32 -50.10 -37.35
N GLN A 325 -10.45 -50.82 -37.46
CA GLN A 325 -11.21 -51.30 -36.30
C GLN A 325 -10.57 -52.56 -35.68
N GLU A 326 -9.99 -53.44 -36.50
CA GLU A 326 -9.25 -54.61 -36.02
C GLU A 326 -7.94 -54.22 -35.28
N GLU A 327 -7.18 -53.25 -35.80
CA GLU A 327 -5.98 -52.72 -35.11
C GLU A 327 -6.33 -52.11 -33.73
N GLN A 328 -7.44 -51.39 -33.62
CA GLN A 328 -7.92 -50.82 -32.36
C GLN A 328 -8.28 -51.92 -31.34
N ALA A 329 -8.92 -53.01 -31.79
CA ALA A 329 -9.30 -54.13 -30.94
C ALA A 329 -8.07 -54.88 -30.38
N GLU A 330 -7.08 -55.19 -31.23
CA GLU A 330 -5.82 -55.82 -30.80
C GLU A 330 -5.06 -54.98 -29.75
N ILE A 331 -5.04 -53.66 -29.90
CA ILE A 331 -4.39 -52.74 -28.94
C ILE A 331 -5.11 -52.76 -27.59
N HIS A 332 -6.42 -52.93 -27.55
CA HIS A 332 -7.20 -53.03 -26.32
C HIS A 332 -6.92 -54.36 -25.58
N ASP A 333 -6.92 -55.46 -26.32
CA ASP A 333 -6.70 -56.81 -25.77
C ASP A 333 -5.28 -57.05 -25.25
N ARG A 334 -4.28 -56.33 -25.76
CA ARG A 334 -2.90 -56.35 -25.24
C ARG A 334 -2.82 -55.63 -23.87
N LYS A 335 -3.42 -54.45 -23.74
CA LYS A 335 -3.45 -53.66 -22.48
C LYS A 335 -4.15 -54.41 -21.33
N LEU A 336 -5.26 -55.10 -21.61
CA LEU A 336 -5.96 -55.91 -20.61
C LEU A 336 -5.10 -57.07 -20.05
N LYS A 337 -4.17 -57.61 -20.86
CA LYS A 337 -3.24 -58.68 -20.44
C LYS A 337 -2.09 -58.11 -19.59
N GLU A 338 -1.53 -56.97 -19.98
CA GLU A 338 -0.49 -56.26 -19.21
C GLU A 338 -0.98 -55.85 -17.82
N GLU A 339 -2.20 -55.30 -17.72
CA GLU A 339 -2.84 -54.97 -16.45
C GLU A 339 -3.06 -56.19 -15.55
N ALA A 340 -3.32 -57.37 -16.12
CA ALA A 340 -3.50 -58.61 -15.35
C ALA A 340 -2.14 -59.12 -14.80
N GLU A 341 -1.07 -59.01 -15.57
CA GLU A 341 0.28 -59.35 -15.10
C GLU A 341 0.77 -58.45 -13.96
N GLU A 342 0.57 -57.13 -14.05
CA GLU A 342 0.97 -56.23 -12.96
C GLU A 342 0.28 -56.56 -11.64
N LYS A 343 -1.02 -56.89 -11.68
CA LYS A 343 -1.81 -57.27 -10.51
C LYS A 343 -1.31 -58.60 -9.90
N LEU A 344 -0.76 -59.51 -10.72
CA LEU A 344 -0.15 -60.75 -10.27
C LEU A 344 1.25 -60.57 -9.66
N ARG A 345 2.08 -59.65 -10.19
CA ARG A 345 3.42 -59.33 -9.67
C ARG A 345 3.34 -58.71 -8.27
N LYS A 346 2.48 -57.70 -8.11
CA LYS A 346 2.24 -56.99 -6.83
C LYS A 346 1.71 -57.90 -5.70
N GLN A 347 1.08 -59.04 -6.03
CA GLN A 347 0.68 -60.06 -5.05
C GLN A 347 1.78 -61.06 -4.65
N LYS A 348 2.92 -61.10 -5.35
CA LYS A 348 4.08 -61.92 -4.98
C LYS A 348 5.03 -61.15 -4.06
N GLU A 349 5.34 -59.91 -4.40
CA GLU A 349 6.21 -59.01 -3.63
C GLU A 349 5.76 -58.91 -2.17
N LEU A 350 4.47 -58.57 -1.94
CA LEU A 350 3.84 -58.50 -0.61
C LEU A 350 3.89 -59.81 0.22
N LYS A 351 4.18 -60.96 -0.40
CA LYS A 351 4.35 -62.26 0.30
C LYS A 351 5.81 -62.57 0.63
N GLN A 352 6.77 -61.90 -0.01
CA GLN A 352 8.20 -62.05 0.25
C GLN A 352 8.61 -61.13 1.41
N ASP A 353 8.18 -59.86 1.38
CA ASP A 353 8.43 -58.86 2.45
C ASP A 353 8.05 -59.36 3.86
N PHE A 354 6.93 -60.09 3.96
CA PHE A 354 6.42 -60.64 5.22
C PHE A 354 7.30 -61.75 5.81
N ILE A 355 8.01 -62.52 4.97
CA ILE A 355 8.88 -63.61 5.40
C ILE A 355 10.20 -63.04 5.93
N GLU A 356 10.75 -62.04 5.26
CA GLU A 356 12.04 -61.41 5.62
C GLU A 356 11.96 -60.66 6.96
N GLN A 357 10.84 -60.00 7.25
CA GLN A 357 10.62 -59.31 8.54
C GLN A 357 10.56 -60.26 9.76
N MET A 358 10.21 -61.53 9.56
CA MET A 358 10.19 -62.52 10.66
C MET A 358 11.60 -63.02 10.99
N ALA A 359 12.43 -63.32 9.99
CA ALA A 359 13.80 -63.80 10.19
C ALA A 359 14.68 -62.78 10.95
N LEU A 360 14.50 -61.48 10.68
CA LEU A 360 15.24 -60.41 11.36
C LEU A 360 14.92 -60.28 12.86
N LYS A 361 13.77 -60.78 13.32
CA LYS A 361 13.36 -60.71 14.74
C LYS A 361 14.03 -61.78 15.61
N GLU A 362 14.33 -62.95 15.07
CA GLU A 362 14.85 -64.07 15.86
C GLU A 362 16.33 -63.90 16.22
N LEU A 363 17.12 -63.27 15.34
CA LEU A 363 18.56 -63.02 15.55
C LEU A 363 18.83 -62.07 16.73
N VAL A 364 17.98 -61.06 16.93
CA VAL A 364 18.17 -60.04 17.99
C VAL A 364 18.03 -60.64 19.40
N LEU A 365 17.22 -61.68 19.56
CA LEU A 365 16.96 -62.33 20.86
C LEU A 365 18.07 -63.28 21.34
N GLN A 366 19.07 -63.55 20.50
CA GLN A 366 20.19 -64.44 20.86
C GLN A 366 21.35 -63.66 21.48
N ALA A 367 21.76 -62.55 20.87
CA ALA A 367 22.89 -61.72 21.34
C ALA A 367 22.73 -61.21 22.79
N ALA A 368 21.52 -60.82 23.18
CA ALA A 368 21.23 -60.25 24.50
C ALA A 368 21.50 -61.19 25.70
N LYS A 369 21.71 -62.49 25.47
CA LYS A 369 21.96 -63.48 26.52
C LYS A 369 23.44 -63.67 26.86
N GLU A 370 24.35 -63.24 25.99
CA GLU A 370 25.79 -63.48 26.14
C GLU A 370 26.45 -62.42 27.04
N GLU A 371 25.85 -61.23 27.13
CA GLU A 371 26.38 -60.10 27.91
C GLU A 371 26.23 -60.28 29.44
N GLU A 372 25.14 -60.91 29.91
CA GLU A 372 24.86 -61.07 31.36
C GLU A 372 25.87 -61.96 32.09
N GLU A 373 26.43 -62.97 31.40
CA GLU A 373 27.32 -63.97 32.01
C GLU A 373 28.72 -63.42 32.35
N ILE A 374 29.11 -62.30 31.74
CA ILE A 374 30.42 -61.68 31.95
C ILE A 374 30.45 -60.90 33.28
N PHE A 375 29.35 -60.21 33.62
CA PHE A 375 29.27 -59.30 34.77
C PHE A 375 29.47 -60.01 36.12
N ARG A 376 28.89 -61.21 36.31
CA ARG A 376 28.92 -61.95 37.59
C ARG A 376 30.33 -62.30 38.08
N LYS A 377 31.29 -62.51 37.17
CA LYS A 377 32.60 -63.08 37.49
C LYS A 377 33.57 -62.06 38.12
N ALA A 378 33.31 -60.77 37.97
CA ALA A 378 34.18 -59.70 38.49
C ALA A 378 34.01 -59.40 40.00
N MET A 379 32.87 -59.73 40.60
CA MET A 379 32.50 -59.23 41.94
C MET A 379 33.10 -60.02 43.11
N LEU A 380 33.48 -61.28 42.91
CA LEU A 380 33.96 -62.17 43.96
C LEU A 380 35.43 -61.94 44.37
N ALA A 381 36.24 -61.28 43.53
CA ALA A 381 37.68 -61.15 43.77
C ALA A 381 38.05 -60.18 44.90
N LYS A 382 37.22 -59.15 45.16
CA LYS A 382 37.57 -58.04 46.08
C LYS A 382 37.45 -58.36 47.57
N LEU A 383 36.77 -59.44 47.95
CA LEU A 383 36.48 -59.74 49.36
C LEU A 383 37.58 -60.56 50.07
N ALA A 384 38.66 -60.92 49.38
CA ALA A 384 39.69 -61.82 49.91
C ALA A 384 40.96 -61.12 50.45
N GLU A 385 41.08 -59.79 50.31
CA GLU A 385 42.30 -59.04 50.63
C GLU A 385 42.26 -58.34 52.00
N ASP A 386 41.08 -57.92 52.46
CA ASP A 386 40.93 -57.07 53.67
C ASP A 386 41.11 -57.83 55.01
N ASP A 387 40.70 -59.11 55.09
CA ASP A 387 40.68 -59.92 56.33
C ASP A 387 42.08 -60.14 56.97
N ARG A 388 43.17 -59.80 56.28
CA ARG A 388 44.53 -60.26 56.62
C ARG A 388 45.31 -59.36 57.59
N ILE A 389 44.78 -58.19 57.96
CA ILE A 389 45.57 -57.10 58.59
C ILE A 389 45.20 -56.81 60.06
N GLU A 390 44.04 -57.27 60.55
CA GLU A 390 43.48 -56.77 61.83
C GLU A 390 44.22 -57.20 63.13
N LEU A 391 44.78 -58.41 63.17
CA LEU A 391 44.97 -59.14 64.45
C LEU A 391 46.15 -58.71 65.35
N MET A 392 47.07 -57.85 64.91
CA MET A 392 48.32 -57.55 65.65
C MET A 392 48.33 -56.24 66.47
N ASN A 393 47.35 -55.35 66.33
CA ASN A 393 47.45 -53.97 66.84
C ASN A 393 46.65 -53.67 68.14
N ALA A 394 45.85 -54.62 68.62
CA ALA A 394 44.73 -54.41 69.57
C ALA A 394 45.02 -53.57 70.84
N GLN A 395 46.19 -53.72 71.48
CA GLN A 395 46.44 -53.08 72.77
C GLN A 395 47.05 -51.67 72.67
N LYS A 396 47.97 -51.43 71.72
CA LYS A 396 48.41 -50.07 71.38
C LYS A 396 47.29 -49.28 70.69
N GLN A 397 46.40 -49.96 69.96
CA GLN A 397 45.15 -49.39 69.48
C GLN A 397 44.32 -48.83 70.64
N ARG A 398 43.93 -49.60 71.66
CA ARG A 398 42.97 -49.12 72.70
C ARG A 398 43.29 -47.77 73.34
N MET A 399 44.54 -47.49 73.71
CA MET A 399 44.91 -46.20 74.30
C MET A 399 44.88 -45.07 73.26
N LYS A 400 45.54 -45.27 72.10
CA LYS A 400 45.50 -44.29 71.00
C LYS A 400 44.07 -44.08 70.50
N GLN A 401 43.22 -45.10 70.51
CA GLN A 401 41.80 -45.03 70.15
C GLN A 401 41.00 -44.19 71.14
N LEU A 402 41.37 -44.09 72.43
CA LEU A 402 40.67 -43.20 73.36
C LEU A 402 41.07 -41.73 73.15
N GLU A 403 42.34 -41.46 72.87
CA GLU A 403 42.82 -40.11 72.53
C GLU A 403 42.32 -39.68 71.14
N HIS A 404 42.42 -40.57 70.14
CA HIS A 404 41.83 -40.36 68.82
C HIS A 404 40.30 -40.29 68.87
N LYS A 405 39.59 -41.05 69.72
CA LYS A 405 38.14 -40.87 69.89
C LYS A 405 37.83 -39.48 70.41
N ARG A 406 38.48 -39.02 71.48
CA ARG A 406 38.28 -37.64 72.00
C ARG A 406 38.65 -36.56 70.99
N ALA A 407 39.70 -36.75 70.21
CA ALA A 407 40.10 -35.83 69.15
C ALA A 407 39.12 -35.86 67.95
N VAL A 408 38.62 -37.04 67.57
CA VAL A 408 37.62 -37.22 66.50
C VAL A 408 36.23 -36.76 66.95
N GLU A 409 35.86 -36.94 68.21
CA GLU A 409 34.65 -36.40 68.83
C GLU A 409 34.69 -34.87 68.78
N LYS A 410 35.80 -34.24 69.20
CA LYS A 410 36.01 -32.80 69.01
C LYS A 410 35.98 -32.36 67.55
N LEU A 411 36.64 -33.07 66.64
CA LEU A 411 36.58 -32.76 65.20
C LEU A 411 35.18 -32.99 64.60
N ILE A 412 34.37 -33.89 65.17
CA ILE A 412 32.96 -34.10 64.80
C ILE A 412 32.09 -32.99 65.37
N GLU A 413 32.32 -32.53 66.60
CA GLU A 413 31.64 -31.39 67.21
C GLU A 413 31.99 -30.08 66.49
N GLU A 414 33.27 -29.83 66.22
CA GLU A 414 33.76 -28.70 65.41
C GLU A 414 33.18 -28.76 64.00
N ARG A 415 33.18 -29.92 63.33
CA ARG A 415 32.55 -30.10 62.00
C ARG A 415 31.03 -29.93 62.05
N ARG A 416 30.35 -30.36 63.11
CA ARG A 416 28.91 -30.13 63.32
C ARG A 416 28.63 -28.65 63.54
N ASN A 417 29.42 -27.96 64.34
CA ASN A 417 29.28 -26.53 64.60
C ASN A 417 29.59 -25.70 63.34
N GLN A 418 30.61 -26.08 62.56
CA GLN A 418 30.89 -25.50 61.24
C GLN A 418 29.74 -25.75 60.25
N PHE A 419 29.17 -26.96 60.22
CA PHE A 419 28.02 -27.28 59.38
C PHE A 419 26.75 -26.52 59.79
N LEU A 420 26.49 -26.37 61.09
CA LEU A 420 25.37 -25.58 61.62
C LEU A 420 25.55 -24.09 61.32
N ALA A 421 26.76 -23.54 61.52
CA ALA A 421 27.07 -22.15 61.16
C ALA A 421 26.97 -21.91 59.65
N ALA A 422 27.45 -22.83 58.81
CA ALA A 422 27.28 -22.76 57.36
C ALA A 422 25.79 -22.81 56.97
N LYS A 423 24.98 -23.68 57.58
CA LYS A 423 23.53 -23.75 57.34
C LYS A 423 22.77 -22.53 57.87
N GLN A 424 23.26 -21.89 58.92
CA GLN A 424 22.72 -20.61 59.40
C GLN A 424 23.04 -19.49 58.40
N HIS A 425 24.30 -19.37 57.94
CA HIS A 425 24.65 -18.40 56.90
C HIS A 425 23.96 -18.65 55.56
N GLU A 426 23.82 -19.89 55.10
CA GLU A 426 23.00 -20.23 53.91
C GLU A 426 21.55 -19.73 54.06
N LEU A 427 20.95 -19.89 55.25
CA LEU A 427 19.59 -19.45 55.53
C LEU A 427 19.48 -17.91 55.61
N GLU A 428 20.47 -17.25 56.20
CA GLU A 428 20.57 -15.79 56.26
C GLU A 428 20.76 -15.17 54.87
N GLU A 429 21.68 -15.73 54.07
CA GLU A 429 21.89 -15.34 52.67
C GLU A 429 20.63 -15.57 51.84
N TRP A 430 19.96 -16.71 51.99
CA TRP A 430 18.70 -16.98 51.30
C TRP A 430 17.60 -15.98 51.70
N GLN A 431 17.44 -15.68 53.00
CA GLN A 431 16.50 -14.64 53.44
C GLN A 431 16.87 -13.25 52.89
N LEU A 432 18.16 -12.91 52.84
CA LEU A 432 18.64 -11.65 52.26
C LEU A 432 18.38 -11.58 50.76
N GLN A 433 18.56 -12.68 50.03
CA GLN A 433 18.22 -12.82 48.62
C GLN A 433 16.71 -12.69 48.39
N GLN A 434 15.87 -13.34 49.20
CA GLN A 434 14.42 -13.20 49.12
C GLN A 434 13.96 -11.75 49.38
N ARG A 435 14.53 -11.06 50.37
CA ARG A 435 14.24 -9.63 50.61
C ARG A 435 14.67 -8.76 49.42
N LYS A 436 15.86 -8.98 48.86
CA LYS A 436 16.36 -8.27 47.66
C LYS A 436 15.45 -8.51 46.45
N GLN A 437 15.04 -9.75 46.20
CA GLN A 437 14.10 -10.12 45.13
C GLN A 437 12.73 -9.46 45.35
N GLY A 438 12.21 -9.43 46.59
CA GLY A 438 10.98 -8.72 46.94
C GLY A 438 11.04 -7.22 46.61
N CYS A 439 12.13 -6.54 46.98
CA CYS A 439 12.34 -5.13 46.64
C CYS A 439 12.43 -4.90 45.12
N ILE A 440 13.16 -5.76 44.39
CA ILE A 440 13.25 -5.68 42.91
C ILE A 440 11.87 -5.88 42.28
N ASN A 441 11.08 -6.86 42.75
CA ASN A 441 9.75 -7.15 42.23
C ASN A 441 8.77 -6.00 42.49
N ALA A 442 8.86 -5.32 43.64
CA ALA A 442 8.10 -4.11 43.92
C ALA A 442 8.44 -2.98 42.93
N ILE A 443 9.74 -2.74 42.69
CA ILE A 443 10.19 -1.75 41.69
C ILE A 443 9.74 -2.15 40.27
N VAL A 444 9.72 -3.44 39.92
CA VAL A 444 9.20 -3.93 38.63
C VAL A 444 7.71 -3.61 38.47
N GLU A 445 6.87 -3.85 39.48
CA GLU A 445 5.44 -3.49 39.38
C GLU A 445 5.19 -1.98 39.41
N GLU A 446 5.98 -1.18 40.15
CA GLU A 446 5.95 0.29 40.07
C GLU A 446 6.24 0.78 38.64
N GLU A 447 7.35 0.32 38.05
CA GLU A 447 7.78 0.74 36.71
C GLU A 447 6.83 0.21 35.62
N ARG A 448 6.24 -0.99 35.82
CA ARG A 448 5.18 -1.55 34.97
C ARG A 448 3.95 -0.66 34.98
N LEU A 449 3.44 -0.29 36.16
CA LEU A 449 2.28 0.60 36.30
C LEU A 449 2.55 2.00 35.75
N LYS A 450 3.78 2.50 35.88
CA LYS A 450 4.22 3.77 35.30
C LYS A 450 4.21 3.73 33.77
N LEU A 451 4.83 2.72 33.15
CA LEU A 451 4.80 2.52 31.70
C LEU A 451 3.37 2.35 31.16
N LEU A 452 2.51 1.62 31.88
CA LEU A 452 1.10 1.49 31.54
C LEU A 452 0.40 2.86 31.54
N LYS A 453 0.54 3.68 32.60
CA LYS A 453 -0.06 5.02 32.67
C LYS A 453 0.47 5.96 31.58
N GLU A 454 1.77 5.96 31.31
CA GLU A 454 2.40 6.85 30.33
C GLU A 454 2.06 6.50 28.87
N HIS A 455 1.81 5.23 28.56
CA HIS A 455 1.62 4.76 27.19
C HIS A 455 0.21 4.28 26.85
N ALA A 456 -0.53 3.64 27.77
CA ALA A 456 -1.84 3.06 27.46
C ALA A 456 -2.81 4.11 26.94
N VAL A 457 -2.92 5.28 27.59
CA VAL A 457 -3.78 6.40 27.18
C VAL A 457 -3.55 6.81 25.71
N LYS A 458 -2.29 6.79 25.25
CA LYS A 458 -1.91 7.14 23.87
C LYS A 458 -2.22 6.02 22.86
N LEU A 459 -2.51 4.82 23.34
CA LEU A 459 -2.65 3.55 22.61
C LEU A 459 -4.04 2.89 22.77
N LEU A 460 -5.04 3.65 23.26
CA LEU A 460 -6.43 3.20 23.36
C LEU A 460 -6.89 2.54 22.04
N GLY A 461 -7.40 1.30 22.13
CA GLY A 461 -7.81 0.49 20.98
C GLY A 461 -6.69 -0.32 20.28
N TYR A 462 -5.40 -0.01 20.49
CA TYR A 462 -4.26 -0.59 19.76
C TYR A 462 -3.31 -1.48 20.60
N LEU A 463 -3.53 -1.60 21.92
CA LEU A 463 -2.72 -2.46 22.79
C LEU A 463 -2.92 -3.97 22.48
N PRO A 464 -1.85 -4.78 22.47
CA PRO A 464 -1.94 -6.25 22.37
C PRO A 464 -2.66 -6.92 23.54
N LYS A 465 -3.10 -8.17 23.33
CA LYS A 465 -3.56 -9.06 24.41
C LYS A 465 -2.42 -9.36 25.39
N GLY A 466 -2.75 -9.55 26.67
CA GLY A 466 -1.77 -9.90 27.72
C GLY A 466 -0.82 -8.75 28.12
N VAL A 467 -1.35 -7.54 28.22
CA VAL A 467 -0.66 -6.34 28.75
C VAL A 467 -1.07 -6.05 30.21
N PHE A 468 -2.35 -6.26 30.54
CA PHE A 468 -2.87 -6.22 31.90
C PHE A 468 -2.70 -7.62 32.55
N LYS A 469 -2.34 -7.63 33.84
CA LYS A 469 -2.23 -8.82 34.72
C LYS A 469 -3.45 -8.94 35.64
N LYS A 470 -4.07 -7.81 36.00
CA LYS A 470 -5.22 -7.70 36.91
C LYS A 470 -6.28 -6.75 36.36
N GLU A 471 -7.50 -6.88 36.86
CA GLU A 471 -8.58 -5.93 36.61
C GLU A 471 -8.26 -4.54 37.22
N ASP A 472 -7.59 -4.51 38.38
CA ASP A 472 -6.99 -3.30 39.00
C ASP A 472 -6.19 -2.43 38.01
N ASP A 473 -5.47 -3.05 37.06
CA ASP A 473 -4.63 -2.34 36.08
C ASP A 473 -5.48 -1.50 35.10
N ILE A 474 -6.72 -1.91 34.83
CA ILE A 474 -7.65 -1.26 33.89
C ILE A 474 -8.33 -0.08 34.58
N ASP A 475 -8.75 -0.27 35.82
CA ASP A 475 -9.40 0.76 36.64
C ASP A 475 -8.46 1.94 36.91
N MET A 476 -7.16 1.66 37.11
CA MET A 476 -6.09 2.65 37.24
C MET A 476 -5.83 3.49 35.97
N LEU A 477 -6.51 3.21 34.85
CA LEU A 477 -6.44 3.94 33.58
C LEU A 477 -7.74 4.70 33.23
N GLY A 478 -8.77 4.63 34.08
CA GLY A 478 -9.98 5.45 33.99
C GLY A 478 -11.12 4.89 33.13
N GLU A 479 -12.28 5.55 33.21
CA GLU A 479 -13.54 5.04 32.65
C GLU A 479 -13.52 4.82 31.13
N GLU A 480 -12.75 5.62 30.38
CA GLU A 480 -12.65 5.47 28.92
C GLU A 480 -12.02 4.14 28.54
N PHE A 481 -11.03 3.67 29.31
CA PHE A 481 -10.44 2.34 29.16
C PHE A 481 -11.46 1.25 29.47
N ARG A 482 -12.13 1.35 30.61
CA ARG A 482 -13.15 0.39 31.03
C ARG A 482 -14.25 0.24 29.96
N LYS A 483 -14.82 1.36 29.49
CA LYS A 483 -15.87 1.39 28.44
C LYS A 483 -15.41 0.87 27.08
N ALA A 484 -14.16 1.12 26.68
CA ALA A 484 -13.62 0.65 25.40
C ALA A 484 -13.27 -0.84 25.40
N TYR A 485 -12.91 -1.41 26.55
CA TYR A 485 -12.59 -2.84 26.67
C TYR A 485 -13.83 -3.70 26.99
N GLN A 486 -14.80 -3.22 27.78
CA GLN A 486 -16.07 -3.92 28.01
C GLN A 486 -16.82 -4.20 26.69
N LYS A 487 -16.92 -3.18 25.82
CA LYS A 487 -17.48 -3.33 24.46
C LYS A 487 -16.71 -4.30 23.56
N ARG A 488 -15.45 -4.63 23.90
CA ARG A 488 -14.64 -5.62 23.16
C ARG A 488 -14.73 -7.02 23.75
N SER A 489 -14.97 -7.18 25.06
CA SER A 489 -15.26 -8.50 25.64
C SER A 489 -16.62 -9.01 25.18
N GLU A 490 -17.66 -8.17 25.20
CA GLU A 490 -19.00 -8.50 24.69
C GLU A 490 -18.94 -9.06 23.25
N ILE A 491 -18.25 -8.37 22.34
CA ILE A 491 -18.06 -8.78 20.92
C ILE A 491 -17.19 -10.05 20.77
N CYS A 492 -16.48 -10.49 21.81
CA CYS A 492 -15.69 -11.72 21.82
C CYS A 492 -16.41 -12.93 22.44
N GLU A 493 -17.55 -12.75 23.11
CA GLU A 493 -18.35 -13.84 23.69
C GLU A 493 -19.46 -14.33 22.76
N GLU A 494 -19.81 -13.55 21.73
CA GLU A 494 -20.75 -13.95 20.66
C GLU A 494 -20.08 -14.74 19.50
N LYS A 495 -18.90 -15.35 19.71
CA LYS A 495 -18.13 -16.10 18.68
C LYS A 495 -17.35 -17.30 19.20
#